data_AF-A0A2L0MZ80-F1
#
_entry.id   AF-A0A2L0MZ80-F1
#
_cell.length_a   1.000
_cell.length_b   1.000
_cell.length_c   1.000
_cell.angle_alpha   90.00
_cell.angle_beta   90.00
_cell.angle_gamma   90.00
#
_symmetry.space_group_name_H-M   'P 1'
#
loop_
_entity.id
_entity.type
_entity.pdbx_description
1 polymer ?
#
loop_
_entity_poly.entity_id
_entity_poly.type
_entity_poly.pdbx_seq_one_letter_code
_entity_poly.pdbx_strand_id
1 'polypeptide(L)'
;MTTVRPDAELADLDVPAAITRGLLLDGGPRQALFTEAAIAAAHRAEAAGVGPYPLGFLARHVRAGGFAAALALPEPVIGLPGRALVRDWLQAAAASGADVAREHLFARWLAEVSALLAIRRDLRELDD
;
A
#
# COMPACT_ATOMS: atom_id res chain seq x y z
N MET A 1 15.20 -6.74 21.06
CA MET A 1 14.40 -5.55 21.40
C MET A 1 13.87 -4.97 20.10
N THR A 2 12.61 -5.28 19.77
CA THR A 2 11.92 -4.66 18.63
C THR A 2 11.54 -3.26 19.08
N THR A 3 12.27 -2.24 18.64
CA THR A 3 11.92 -0.84 18.87
C THR A 3 10.62 -0.57 18.10
N VAL A 4 9.50 -0.54 18.82
CA VAL A 4 8.21 -0.10 18.29
C VAL A 4 8.36 1.38 17.93
N ARG A 5 8.31 1.70 16.64
CA ARG A 5 8.26 3.11 16.20
C ARG A 5 6.84 3.64 16.34
N PRO A 6 6.66 4.83 16.95
CA PRO A 6 5.34 5.47 17.03
C PRO A 6 4.87 5.90 15.64
N ASP A 7 3.54 5.94 15.42
CA ASP A 7 2.91 6.32 14.14
C ASP A 7 3.44 7.65 13.57
N ALA A 8 3.79 8.60 14.45
CA ALA A 8 4.36 9.90 14.05
C ALA A 8 5.71 9.77 13.33
N GLU A 9 6.55 8.78 13.68
CA GLU A 9 7.82 8.54 13.00
C GLU A 9 7.65 7.83 11.64
N LEU A 10 6.50 7.17 11.43
CA LEU A 10 6.16 6.57 10.14
C LEU A 10 5.55 7.58 9.16
N ALA A 11 5.12 8.75 9.63
CA ALA A 11 4.55 9.80 8.78
C ALA A 11 5.52 10.25 7.66
N ASP A 12 6.81 10.29 7.96
CA ASP A 12 7.88 10.70 7.03
C ASP A 12 8.37 9.58 6.12
N LEU A 13 7.87 8.34 6.27
CA LEU A 13 8.35 7.21 5.49
C LEU A 13 8.07 7.40 3.99
N ASP A 14 9.10 7.34 3.15
CA ASP A 14 8.92 7.33 1.70
C ASP A 14 8.33 5.98 1.25
N VAL A 15 6.99 5.92 1.20
CA VAL A 15 6.24 4.71 0.84
C VAL A 15 6.61 4.20 -0.56
N PRO A 16 6.65 5.01 -1.64
CA PRO A 16 7.18 4.59 -2.95
C PRO A 16 8.56 3.93 -2.86
N ALA A 17 9.53 4.57 -2.20
CA ALA A 17 10.87 3.99 -2.07
C ALA A 17 10.86 2.67 -1.27
N ALA A 18 10.05 2.59 -0.22
CA ALA A 18 9.89 1.38 0.58
C ALA A 18 9.24 0.23 -0.21
N ILE A 19 8.27 0.53 -1.09
CA ILE A 19 7.68 -0.44 -2.03
C ILE A 19 8.76 -1.00 -2.95
N THR A 20 9.47 -0.12 -3.68
CA THR A 20 10.52 -0.56 -4.62
C THR A 20 11.56 -1.41 -3.92
N ARG A 21 12.02 -0.98 -2.74
CA ARG A 21 13.04 -1.73 -1.98
C ARG A 21 12.51 -3.04 -1.43
N GLY A 22 11.30 -3.08 -0.87
CA GLY A 22 10.74 -4.31 -0.31
C GLY A 22 10.37 -5.36 -1.37
N LEU A 23 10.08 -4.94 -2.61
CA LEU A 23 9.94 -5.86 -3.75
C LEU A 23 11.27 -6.48 -4.21
N LEU A 24 12.40 -5.87 -3.87
CA LEU A 24 13.74 -6.33 -4.23
C LEU A 24 14.48 -7.06 -3.09
N LEU A 25 14.11 -6.81 -1.83
CA LEU A 25 14.63 -7.52 -0.66
C LEU A 25 13.94 -8.86 -0.46
N ASP A 26 14.53 -9.76 0.35
CA ASP A 26 13.96 -11.05 0.78
C ASP A 26 13.94 -11.19 2.31
N GLY A 27 13.15 -12.16 2.81
CA GLY A 27 13.16 -12.58 4.22
C GLY A 27 12.70 -11.52 5.22
N GLY A 28 13.28 -11.55 6.43
CA GLY A 28 12.93 -10.66 7.54
C GLY A 28 13.00 -9.16 7.23
N PRO A 29 14.06 -8.66 6.55
CA PRO A 29 14.14 -7.25 6.16
C PRO A 29 12.99 -6.78 5.25
N ARG A 30 12.55 -7.62 4.30
CA ARG A 30 11.36 -7.35 3.48
C ARG A 30 10.14 -7.18 4.38
N GLN A 31 9.90 -8.16 5.27
CA GLN A 31 8.70 -8.17 6.11
C GLN A 31 8.62 -6.91 6.97
N ALA A 32 9.71 -6.54 7.66
CA ALA A 32 9.75 -5.34 8.48
C ALA A 32 9.46 -4.06 7.66
N LEU A 33 10.14 -3.90 6.52
CA LEU A 33 9.95 -2.72 5.66
C LEU A 33 8.53 -2.64 5.08
N PHE A 34 7.96 -3.76 4.64
CA PHE A 34 6.60 -3.80 4.11
C PHE A 34 5.55 -3.51 5.17
N THR A 35 5.73 -4.02 6.39
CA THR A 35 4.82 -3.71 7.51
C THR A 35 4.84 -2.21 7.83
N GLU A 36 6.03 -1.61 7.95
CA GLU A 36 6.15 -0.16 8.18
C GLU A 36 5.56 0.66 7.03
N ALA A 37 5.84 0.26 5.79
CA ALA A 37 5.26 0.88 4.59
C ALA A 37 3.75 0.75 4.56
N ALA A 38 3.19 -0.39 4.99
CA ALA A 38 1.75 -0.61 4.99
C ALA A 38 1.04 0.27 6.02
N ILE A 39 1.63 0.45 7.21
CA ILE A 39 1.12 1.36 8.24
C ILE A 39 1.15 2.80 7.71
N ALA A 40 2.30 3.29 7.24
CA ALA A 40 2.42 4.64 6.69
C ALA A 40 1.46 4.88 5.50
N ALA A 41 1.33 3.89 4.62
CA ALA A 41 0.40 3.93 3.49
C ALA A 41 -1.07 4.03 3.95
N ALA A 42 -1.47 3.29 5.00
CA ALA A 42 -2.82 3.36 5.55
C ALA A 42 -3.13 4.78 6.09
N HIS A 43 -2.21 5.39 6.85
CA HIS A 43 -2.38 6.77 7.31
C HIS A 43 -2.54 7.76 6.15
N ARG A 44 -1.69 7.65 5.12
CA ARG A 44 -1.73 8.53 3.95
C ARG A 44 -2.98 8.34 3.10
N ALA A 45 -3.41 7.09 2.91
CA ALA A 45 -4.64 6.75 2.20
C ALA A 45 -5.86 7.33 2.91
N GLU A 46 -5.94 7.17 4.22
CA GLU A 46 -7.01 7.71 5.05
C GLU A 46 -7.08 9.23 4.97
N ALA A 47 -5.94 9.93 5.11
CA ALA A 47 -5.85 11.38 4.97
C ALA A 47 -6.24 11.86 3.55
N ALA A 48 -6.02 11.03 2.53
CA ALA A 48 -6.42 11.29 1.15
C ALA A 48 -7.88 10.90 0.85
N GLY A 49 -8.65 10.44 1.84
CA GLY A 49 -10.04 10.02 1.70
C GLY A 49 -10.24 8.65 1.05
N VAL A 50 -9.18 7.83 0.95
CA VAL A 50 -9.24 6.49 0.39
C VAL A 50 -9.66 5.50 1.47
N GLY A 51 -10.80 4.84 1.24
CA GLY A 51 -11.29 3.77 2.11
C GLY A 51 -10.62 2.41 1.85
N PRO A 52 -10.94 1.39 2.67
CA PRO A 52 -10.39 0.05 2.52
C PRO A 52 -10.83 -0.62 1.20
N TYR A 53 -12.10 -0.49 0.81
CA TYR A 53 -12.66 -1.20 -0.35
C TYR A 53 -11.93 -0.94 -1.68
N PRO A 54 -11.63 0.33 -2.07
CA PRO A 54 -10.85 0.60 -3.29
C PRO A 54 -9.47 -0.07 -3.30
N LEU A 55 -8.74 -0.08 -2.19
CA LEU A 55 -7.43 -0.73 -2.11
C LEU A 55 -7.55 -2.26 -2.15
N GLY A 56 -8.56 -2.84 -1.50
CA GLY A 56 -8.86 -4.27 -1.59
C GLY A 56 -9.26 -4.69 -3.00
N PHE A 57 -9.99 -3.85 -3.75
CA PHE A 57 -10.26 -4.07 -5.17
C PHE A 57 -8.97 -4.04 -5.99
N LEU A 58 -8.14 -3.01 -5.81
CA LEU A 58 -6.89 -2.87 -6.55
C LEU A 58 -5.94 -4.04 -6.28
N ALA A 59 -5.86 -4.52 -5.04
CA ALA A 59 -5.10 -5.72 -4.68
C ALA A 59 -5.53 -6.93 -5.53
N ARG A 60 -6.85 -7.18 -5.65
CA ARG A 60 -7.37 -8.26 -6.49
C ARG A 60 -7.09 -8.02 -7.97
N HIS A 61 -7.19 -6.78 -8.42
CA HIS A 61 -6.94 -6.40 -9.81
C HIS A 61 -5.48 -6.63 -10.21
N VAL A 62 -4.51 -6.20 -9.39
CA VAL A 62 -3.08 -6.48 -9.62
C VAL A 62 -2.81 -7.98 -9.59
N ARG A 63 -3.39 -8.72 -8.64
CA ARG A 63 -3.22 -10.18 -8.60
C ARG A 63 -3.73 -10.87 -9.87
N ALA A 64 -4.77 -10.35 -10.51
CA ALA A 64 -5.36 -10.95 -11.69
C ALA A 64 -4.70 -10.50 -13.00
N GLY A 65 -4.25 -9.24 -13.09
CA GLY A 65 -3.79 -8.63 -14.35
C GLY A 65 -2.39 -8.02 -14.32
N GLY A 66 -1.68 -8.11 -13.19
CA GLY A 66 -0.35 -7.57 -13.01
C GLY A 66 -0.31 -6.04 -12.97
N PHE A 67 0.91 -5.48 -12.99
CA PHE A 67 1.13 -4.04 -12.91
C PHE A 67 0.61 -3.29 -14.13
N ALA A 68 0.75 -3.88 -15.32
CA ALA A 68 0.34 -3.24 -16.57
C ALA A 68 -1.17 -2.98 -16.60
N ALA A 69 -1.99 -3.97 -16.20
CA ALA A 69 -3.44 -3.81 -16.14
C ALA A 69 -3.84 -2.74 -15.11
N ALA A 70 -3.23 -2.76 -13.91
CA ALA A 70 -3.51 -1.79 -12.87
C ALA A 70 -3.13 -0.35 -13.25
N LEU A 71 -2.00 -0.15 -13.95
CA LEU A 71 -1.58 1.17 -14.46
C LEU A 71 -2.48 1.68 -15.59
N ALA A 72 -3.14 0.78 -16.32
CA ALA A 72 -4.08 1.14 -17.38
C ALA A 72 -5.44 1.62 -16.84
N LEU A 73 -5.75 1.40 -15.55
CA LEU A 73 -6.98 1.90 -14.94
C LEU A 73 -6.99 3.44 -14.95
N PRO A 74 -7.97 4.08 -15.63
CA PRO A 74 -8.04 5.54 -15.65
C PRO A 74 -8.13 6.15 -14.25
N GLU A 75 -8.90 5.48 -13.38
CA GLU A 75 -9.15 5.87 -12.00
C GLU A 75 -9.00 4.63 -11.07
N PRO A 76 -7.80 4.39 -10.50
CA PRO A 76 -7.56 3.24 -9.63
C PRO A 76 -8.26 3.34 -8.27
N VAL A 77 -8.53 4.56 -7.81
CA VAL A 77 -9.34 4.88 -6.64
C VAL A 77 -10.09 6.19 -6.88
N ILE A 78 -11.21 6.40 -6.19
CA ILE A 78 -12.06 7.59 -6.32
C ILE A 78 -11.35 8.81 -5.73
N GLY A 79 -11.37 9.93 -6.45
CA GLY A 79 -10.90 11.22 -5.97
C GLY A 79 -9.43 11.52 -6.30
N LEU A 80 -9.14 12.79 -6.59
CA LEU A 80 -7.83 13.21 -7.11
C LEU A 80 -6.65 12.94 -6.16
N PRO A 81 -6.73 13.24 -4.84
CA PRO A 81 -5.61 13.00 -3.92
C PRO A 81 -5.26 11.52 -3.79
N GLY A 82 -6.29 10.67 -3.62
CA GLY A 82 -6.13 9.22 -3.56
C GLY A 82 -5.58 8.64 -4.87
N ARG A 83 -6.06 9.13 -6.02
CA ARG A 83 -5.60 8.70 -7.34
C ARG A 83 -4.09 8.95 -7.52
N ALA A 84 -3.60 10.14 -7.17
CA ALA A 84 -2.18 10.46 -7.27
C ALA A 84 -1.35 9.54 -6.36
N LEU A 85 -1.74 9.42 -5.09
CA LEU A 85 -1.07 8.57 -4.10
C LEU A 85 -0.94 7.11 -4.57
N VAL A 86 -2.04 6.51 -5.05
CA VAL A 86 -2.07 5.11 -5.48
C VAL A 86 -1.33 4.92 -6.80
N ARG A 87 -1.36 5.91 -7.70
CA ARG A 87 -0.58 5.90 -8.94
C ARG A 87 0.92 5.86 -8.64
N ASP A 88 1.39 6.64 -7.68
CA ASP A 88 2.81 6.66 -7.29
C ASP A 88 3.25 5.29 -6.76
N TRP A 89 2.41 4.63 -5.96
CA TRP A 89 2.69 3.27 -5.46
C TRP A 89 2.76 2.24 -6.58
N LEU A 90 1.80 2.27 -7.51
CA LEU A 90 1.77 1.37 -8.66
C LEU A 90 3.00 1.58 -9.57
N GLN A 91 3.38 2.83 -9.80
CA GLN A 91 4.56 3.17 -10.61
C GLN A 91 5.86 2.72 -9.92
N ALA A 92 6.00 2.95 -8.62
CA ALA A 92 7.16 2.50 -7.84
C ALA A 92 7.28 0.97 -7.82
N ALA A 93 6.15 0.26 -7.75
CA ALA A 93 6.12 -1.19 -7.86
C ALA A 93 6.52 -1.67 -9.26
N ALA A 94 5.90 -1.13 -10.30
CA ALA A 94 6.20 -1.50 -11.69
C ALA A 94 7.66 -1.20 -12.08
N ALA A 95 8.25 -0.12 -11.57
CA ALA A 95 9.64 0.24 -11.79
C ALA A 95 10.63 -0.78 -11.21
N SER A 96 10.21 -1.62 -10.25
CA SER A 96 11.03 -2.74 -9.74
C SER A 96 11.13 -3.93 -10.70
N GLY A 97 10.42 -3.87 -11.84
CA GLY A 97 10.37 -4.89 -12.89
C GLY A 97 9.12 -5.76 -12.79
N ALA A 98 8.48 -6.00 -13.94
CA ALA A 98 7.33 -6.88 -14.05
C ALA A 98 7.74 -8.34 -13.87
N ASP A 99 7.20 -8.97 -12.84
CA ASP A 99 7.40 -10.37 -12.49
C ASP A 99 6.21 -10.84 -11.65
N VAL A 100 5.70 -12.04 -11.93
CA VAL A 100 4.47 -12.55 -11.28
C VAL A 100 4.63 -12.62 -9.76
N ALA A 101 5.80 -12.99 -9.25
CA ALA A 101 6.01 -13.06 -7.81
C ALA A 101 6.00 -11.66 -7.17
N ARG A 102 6.62 -10.66 -7.82
CA ARG A 102 6.57 -9.25 -7.36
C ARG A 102 5.17 -8.67 -7.42
N GLU A 103 4.41 -8.96 -8.48
CA GLU A 103 3.03 -8.51 -8.63
C GLU A 103 2.12 -9.11 -7.55
N HIS A 104 2.26 -10.41 -7.28
CA HIS A 104 1.54 -11.07 -6.18
C HIS A 104 1.93 -10.53 -4.81
N LEU A 105 3.21 -10.23 -4.61
CA LEU A 105 3.74 -9.65 -3.38
C LEU A 105 3.20 -8.23 -3.15
N PHE A 106 3.19 -7.38 -4.18
CA PHE A 106 2.59 -6.05 -4.11
C PHE A 106 1.06 -6.11 -3.91
N ALA A 107 0.38 -7.02 -4.59
CA ALA A 107 -1.05 -7.25 -4.39
C ALA A 107 -1.37 -7.66 -2.94
N ARG A 108 -0.53 -8.49 -2.32
CA ARG A 108 -0.66 -8.84 -0.91
C ARG A 108 -0.46 -7.62 -0.01
N TRP A 109 0.57 -6.82 -0.29
CA TRP A 109 0.83 -5.58 0.45
C TRP A 109 -0.36 -4.59 0.36
N LEU A 110 -0.97 -4.40 -0.81
CA LEU A 110 -2.19 -3.59 -0.94
C LEU A 110 -3.37 -4.13 -0.10
N ALA A 111 -3.52 -5.46 -0.03
CA ALA A 111 -4.53 -6.08 0.81
C ALA A 111 -4.25 -5.86 2.31
N GLU A 112 -2.98 -5.86 2.72
CA GLU A 112 -2.57 -5.51 4.08
C GLU A 112 -2.92 -4.05 4.42
N VAL A 113 -2.62 -3.10 3.52
CA VAL A 113 -3.02 -1.68 3.69
C VAL A 113 -4.54 -1.54 3.81
N SER A 114 -5.28 -2.25 2.95
CA SER A 114 -6.74 -2.29 3.02
C SER A 114 -7.25 -2.82 4.37
N ALA A 115 -6.62 -3.84 4.93
CA ALA A 115 -7.01 -4.40 6.23
C ALA A 115 -6.71 -3.42 7.38
N LEU A 116 -5.55 -2.76 7.34
CA LEU A 116 -5.18 -1.74 8.32
C LEU A 116 -6.15 -0.55 8.29
N LEU A 117 -6.55 -0.08 7.11
CA LEU A 117 -7.56 0.97 6.97
C LEU A 117 -8.92 0.57 7.57
N ALA A 118 -9.34 -0.68 7.38
CA ALA A 118 -10.59 -1.16 7.96
C ALA A 118 -10.54 -1.12 9.49
N ILE A 119 -9.48 -1.66 10.09
CA ILE A 119 -9.30 -1.66 11.55
C ILE A 119 -9.27 -0.23 12.10
N ARG A 120 -8.56 0.69 11.43
CA ARG A 120 -8.47 2.10 11.86
C ARG A 120 -9.83 2.81 11.82
N ARG A 121 -10.61 2.52 10.78
CA ARG A 121 -11.96 3.08 10.64
C ARG A 121 -12.88 2.57 11.75
N ASP A 122 -12.88 1.26 12.00
CA ASP A 122 -13.70 0.64 13.04
C ASP A 122 -13.36 1.22 14.43
N LEU A 123 -12.08 1.45 14.73
CA LEU A 123 -11.66 2.05 15.99
C LEU A 123 -12.15 3.49 16.17
N ARG A 124 -12.23 4.30 15.11
CA ARG A 124 -12.78 5.66 15.20
C ARG A 124 -14.29 5.67 15.40
N GLU A 125 -14.99 4.77 14.71
CA GLU A 125 -16.45 4.64 14.86
C GLU A 125 -16.84 4.17 16.29
N LEU A 126 -15.90 3.65 17.08
CA LEU A 126 -16.10 3.33 18.50
C LEU A 126 -15.81 4.50 19.45
N ASP A 127 -14.98 5.47 19.02
CA ASP A 127 -14.60 6.65 19.81
C ASP A 127 -15.59 7.82 19.62
N ASP A 128 -16.39 7.81 18.56
CA ASP A 128 -17.47 8.77 18.21
C ASP A 128 -18.84 8.41 18.84
#